data_AF-A0A3Q9IR82-F1
#
_entry.id   AF-A0A3Q9IR82-F1
#
_cell.length_a   1.000
_cell.length_b   1.000
_cell.length_c   1.000
_cell.angle_alpha   90.00
_cell.angle_beta   90.00
_cell.angle_gamma   90.00
#
_symmetry.space_group_name_H-M   'P 1'
#
loop_
_entity.id
_entity.type
_entity.pdbx_description
1 polymer ?
#
loop_
_entity_poly.entity_id
_entity_poly.type
_entity_poly.pdbx_seq_one_letter_code
_entity_poly.pdbx_strand_id
1 'polypeptide(L)'
;MAKFNSYLLGKVRKSVGNITTCIFNKENIAKAKIFTRKDVKTPEILAQRAKMKAIVSIARKLLPVIRKGFVGVGRGTTSNAFTSLNISLVEVDEQYNTTVDFERLLCASGPLYTPKVGVSYNESNKTYAFSQEMQDDEGDGFSCANDKVYAALYETALNQTRLVTLRERAGSGDTSVDLPEDWDPTKVHVYCFATSKNGRMASDSRHLAIA
;
A
#
# COMPACT_ATOMS: atom_id res chain seq x y z
N MET A 1 10.52 7.94 36.11
CA MET A 1 9.62 6.78 36.23
C MET A 1 9.79 6.24 37.63
N ALA A 2 8.72 5.97 38.36
CA ALA A 2 8.78 5.49 39.73
C ALA A 2 8.07 4.14 39.85
N LYS A 3 8.67 3.19 40.58
CA LYS A 3 7.96 1.99 41.03
C LYS A 3 7.29 2.31 42.36
N PHE A 4 6.04 1.91 42.55
CA PHE A 4 5.34 2.17 43.81
C PHE A 4 4.54 0.94 44.24
N ASN A 5 4.60 0.58 45.52
CA ASN A 5 3.75 -0.46 46.09
C ASN A 5 2.96 0.18 47.22
N SER A 6 1.72 0.56 46.93
CA SER A 6 0.85 1.29 47.86
C SER A 6 -0.26 0.37 48.35
N TYR A 7 -0.43 0.28 49.67
CA TYR A 7 -1.57 -0.40 50.29
C TYR A 7 -2.90 0.30 49.97
N LEU A 8 -2.88 1.62 49.81
CA LEU A 8 -4.07 2.43 49.49
C LEU A 8 -4.48 2.31 48.02
N LEU A 9 -3.52 2.29 47.11
CA LEU A 9 -3.79 2.38 45.68
C LEU A 9 -3.76 1.01 44.97
N GLY A 10 -3.32 -0.07 45.61
CA GLY A 10 -3.42 -1.42 45.02
C GLY A 10 -2.90 -1.49 43.58
N LYS A 11 -3.61 -2.18 42.70
CA LYS A 11 -3.28 -2.31 41.27
C LYS A 11 -3.98 -1.24 40.42
N VAL A 12 -3.50 0.00 40.48
CA VAL A 12 -4.06 1.09 39.63
C VAL A 12 -3.57 0.96 38.19
N ARG A 13 -4.49 1.16 37.25
CA ARG A 13 -4.21 1.39 35.84
C ARG A 13 -4.87 2.70 35.42
N LYS A 14 -4.31 3.36 34.39
CA LYS A 14 -4.76 4.63 33.79
C LYS A 14 -4.18 5.86 34.49
N SER A 15 -4.60 7.05 34.07
CA SER A 15 -4.06 8.33 34.55
C SER A 15 -4.88 8.91 35.69
N VAL A 16 -4.20 9.40 36.72
CA VAL A 16 -4.77 10.22 37.79
C VAL A 16 -3.95 11.50 37.87
N GLY A 17 -4.60 12.64 37.57
CA GLY A 17 -3.94 13.94 37.48
C GLY A 17 -2.76 13.93 36.50
N ASN A 18 -1.58 14.26 37.02
CA ASN A 18 -0.33 14.38 36.26
C ASN A 18 0.47 13.07 36.21
N ILE A 19 -0.10 11.95 36.67
CA ILE A 19 0.56 10.65 36.74
C ILE A 19 -0.23 9.63 35.93
N THR A 20 0.46 8.85 35.11
CA THR A 20 -0.08 7.67 34.44
C THR A 20 0.48 6.42 35.10
N THR A 21 -0.39 5.56 35.61
CA THR A 21 -0.01 4.30 36.24
C THR A 21 -0.22 3.14 35.27
N CYS A 22 0.77 2.24 35.21
CA CYS A 22 0.68 1.00 34.46
C CYS A 22 1.33 -0.14 35.25
N ILE A 23 0.92 -1.36 34.95
CA ILE A 23 1.52 -2.57 35.52
C ILE A 23 2.42 -3.17 34.45
N PHE A 24 3.70 -3.35 34.78
CA PHE A 24 4.67 -3.95 33.88
C PHE A 24 5.54 -4.92 34.68
N ASN A 25 5.77 -6.14 34.16
CA ASN A 25 6.48 -7.20 34.87
C ASN A 25 6.01 -7.44 36.32
N LYS A 26 4.67 -7.42 36.54
CA LYS A 26 4.03 -7.55 37.86
C LYS A 26 4.35 -6.42 38.86
N GLU A 27 5.04 -5.36 38.44
CA GLU A 27 5.32 -4.17 39.23
C GLU A 27 4.40 -3.02 38.82
N ASN A 28 3.99 -2.23 39.82
CA ASN A 28 3.24 -0.99 39.63
C ASN A 28 4.21 0.15 39.28
N ILE A 29 4.02 0.76 38.12
CA ILE A 29 4.86 1.83 37.60
C ILE A 29 4.02 3.10 37.47
N ALA A 30 4.50 4.19 38.04
CA ALA A 30 4.01 5.54 37.83
C ALA A 30 4.95 6.31 36.88
N LYS A 31 4.37 6.89 35.84
CA LYS A 31 5.03 7.80 34.91
C LYS A 31 4.40 9.18 35.03
N ALA A 32 5.22 10.23 35.09
CA ALA A 32 4.71 11.58 34.93
C ALA A 32 4.10 11.73 33.52
N LYS A 33 2.96 12.41 33.43
CA LYS A 33 2.35 12.76 32.17
C LYS A 33 3.24 13.79 31.48
N ILE A 34 3.50 13.58 30.20
CA ILE A 34 4.32 14.50 29.41
C ILE A 34 3.42 15.68 29.05
N PHE A 35 3.70 16.87 29.59
CA PHE A 35 2.92 18.08 29.34
C PHE A 35 3.21 18.71 27.99
N THR A 36 4.47 18.67 27.57
CA THR A 36 4.92 19.24 26.30
C THR A 36 5.85 18.25 25.61
N ARG A 37 5.50 17.84 24.40
CA ARG A 37 6.38 17.03 23.56
C ARG A 37 7.30 17.98 22.78
N LYS A 38 8.61 17.93 23.05
CA LYS A 38 9.59 18.67 22.24
C LYS A 38 9.62 18.05 20.85
N ASP A 39 9.18 18.80 19.85
CA ASP A 39 9.28 18.37 18.46
C ASP A 39 10.71 18.59 17.95
N VAL A 40 11.43 17.51 17.69
CA VAL A 40 12.80 17.56 17.20
C VAL A 40 12.77 17.78 15.69
N LYS A 41 13.20 18.97 15.25
CA LYS A 41 13.21 19.39 13.85
C LYS A 41 14.62 19.30 13.24
N THR A 42 15.22 18.12 13.27
CA THR A 42 16.43 17.89 12.46
C THR A 42 16.04 17.77 10.98
N PRO A 43 16.90 18.19 10.05
CA PRO A 43 16.59 18.13 8.62
C PRO A 43 16.25 16.70 8.15
N GLU A 44 16.96 15.70 8.66
CA GLU A 44 16.69 14.28 8.41
C GLU A 44 15.28 13.86 8.86
N ILE A 45 14.85 14.31 10.05
CA ILE A 45 13.50 14.00 10.55
C ILE A 45 12.42 14.69 9.70
N LEU A 46 12.67 15.93 9.25
CA LEU A 46 11.75 16.65 8.38
C LEU A 46 11.63 15.98 7.01
N ALA A 47 12.75 15.54 6.43
CA ALA A 47 12.75 14.77 5.19
C ALA A 47 11.98 13.45 5.35
N GLN A 48 12.23 12.70 6.43
CA GLN A 48 11.51 11.46 6.69
C GLN A 48 9.99 11.68 6.89
N ARG A 49 9.59 12.78 7.53
CA ARG A 49 8.17 13.16 7.66
C ARG A 49 7.56 13.49 6.31
N ALA A 50 8.28 14.19 5.43
CA ALA A 50 7.83 14.49 4.08
C ALA A 50 7.61 13.19 3.29
N LYS A 51 8.58 12.26 3.30
CA LYS A 51 8.44 10.92 2.69
C LYS A 51 7.21 10.18 3.19
N MET A 52 7.06 10.08 4.52
CA MET A 52 5.92 9.40 5.14
C MET A 52 4.59 10.07 4.77
N LYS A 53 4.53 11.40 4.75
CA LYS A 53 3.32 12.14 4.38
C LYS A 53 2.90 11.86 2.94
N ALA A 54 3.84 11.87 2.00
CA ALA A 54 3.60 11.59 0.59
C ALA A 54 3.05 10.17 0.40
N ILE A 55 3.74 9.16 0.92
CA ILE A 55 3.37 7.75 0.75
C ILE A 55 2.06 7.42 1.44
N VAL A 56 1.84 7.92 2.65
CA VAL A 56 0.57 7.70 3.37
C VAL A 56 -0.59 8.40 2.66
N SER A 57 -0.35 9.49 1.93
CA SER A 57 -1.35 10.09 1.06
C SER A 57 -1.72 9.15 -0.09
N ILE A 58 -0.71 8.64 -0.81
CA ILE A 58 -0.89 7.69 -1.92
C ILE A 58 -1.56 6.40 -1.43
N ALA A 59 -1.09 5.84 -0.31
CA ALA A 59 -1.62 4.61 0.28
C ALA A 59 -3.10 4.73 0.64
N ARG A 60 -3.55 5.91 1.11
CA ARG A 60 -4.96 6.16 1.40
C ARG A 60 -5.84 6.13 0.15
N LYS A 61 -5.30 6.55 -0.99
CA LYS A 61 -6.01 6.55 -2.28
C LYS A 61 -5.98 5.18 -2.93
N LEU A 62 -4.86 4.46 -2.81
CA LEU A 62 -4.69 3.09 -3.29
C LEU A 62 -5.23 2.01 -2.32
N LEU A 63 -5.95 2.37 -1.26
CA LEU A 63 -6.55 1.41 -0.32
C LEU A 63 -7.30 0.24 -0.98
N PRO A 64 -8.16 0.41 -2.00
CA PRO A 64 -8.86 -0.72 -2.62
C PRO A 64 -7.88 -1.70 -3.30
N VAL A 65 -6.78 -1.20 -3.85
CA VAL A 65 -5.72 -1.98 -4.48
C VAL A 65 -4.87 -2.68 -3.42
N ILE A 66 -4.35 -1.92 -2.44
CA ILE A 66 -3.47 -2.40 -1.37
C ILE A 66 -4.12 -3.50 -0.53
N ARG A 67 -5.44 -3.39 -0.28
CA ARG A 67 -6.19 -4.42 0.45
C ARG A 67 -6.21 -5.78 -0.26
N LYS A 68 -6.08 -5.81 -1.58
CA LYS A 68 -5.99 -7.06 -2.37
C LYS A 68 -4.55 -7.44 -2.69
N GLY A 69 -3.68 -6.44 -2.91
CA GLY A 69 -2.30 -6.64 -3.34
C GLY A 69 -1.31 -7.04 -2.25
N PHE A 70 -1.59 -6.76 -0.96
CA PHE A 70 -0.69 -7.09 0.15
C PHE A 70 -1.28 -8.11 1.13
N VAL A 71 -2.22 -8.94 0.68
CA VAL A 71 -2.81 -9.95 1.57
C VAL A 71 -1.77 -11.00 1.93
N GLY A 72 -1.62 -11.26 3.23
CA GLY A 72 -0.63 -12.21 3.74
C GLY A 72 0.79 -11.68 3.82
N VAL A 73 1.04 -10.41 3.46
CA VAL A 73 2.36 -9.79 3.50
C VAL A 73 2.52 -8.84 4.68
N GLY A 74 3.62 -9.02 5.42
CA GLY A 74 4.07 -8.12 6.48
C GLY A 74 3.57 -8.48 7.89
N ARG A 75 4.26 -7.91 8.89
CA ARG A 75 3.86 -8.00 10.32
C ARG A 75 2.99 -6.78 10.66
N GLY A 76 1.70 -6.82 10.34
CA GLY A 76 0.77 -5.73 10.65
C GLY A 76 -0.36 -5.56 9.65
N THR A 77 -0.63 -4.30 9.25
CA THR A 77 -1.66 -3.96 8.27
C THR A 77 -1.09 -3.92 6.85
N THR A 78 -1.94 -4.14 5.84
CA THR A 78 -1.57 -4.07 4.42
C THR A 78 -0.98 -2.71 4.03
N SER A 79 -1.49 -1.62 4.60
CA SER A 79 -0.95 -0.26 4.39
C SER A 79 0.47 -0.08 4.92
N ASN A 80 0.82 -0.74 6.04
CA ASN A 80 2.18 -0.69 6.57
C ASN A 80 3.14 -1.46 5.65
N ALA A 81 2.71 -2.61 5.10
CA ALA A 81 3.50 -3.37 4.12
C ALA A 81 3.79 -2.52 2.87
N PHE A 82 2.76 -1.90 2.29
CA PHE A 82 2.91 -0.95 1.18
C PHE A 82 3.90 0.17 1.51
N THR A 83 3.74 0.81 2.67
CA THR A 83 4.60 1.93 3.06
C THR A 83 6.05 1.48 3.24
N SER A 84 6.29 0.30 3.83
CA SER A 84 7.64 -0.21 4.07
C SER A 84 8.42 -0.53 2.79
N LEU A 85 7.73 -1.02 1.75
CA LEU A 85 8.37 -1.41 0.48
C LEU A 85 8.63 -0.21 -0.43
N ASN A 86 7.76 0.80 -0.38
CA ASN A 86 7.82 1.94 -1.29
C ASN A 86 8.50 3.18 -0.70
N ILE A 87 8.90 3.19 0.58
CA ILE A 87 9.50 4.38 1.21
C ILE A 87 10.86 4.79 0.66
N SER A 88 11.62 3.83 0.16
CA SER A 88 12.87 4.10 -0.54
C SER A 88 12.67 4.78 -1.90
N LEU A 89 11.48 4.64 -2.52
CA LEU A 89 11.16 5.19 -3.85
C LEU A 89 10.72 6.66 -3.82
N VAL A 90 10.69 7.27 -2.62
CA VAL A 90 10.36 8.68 -2.46
C VAL A 90 11.62 9.47 -2.19
N GLU A 91 11.92 10.34 -3.14
CA GLU A 91 13.00 11.31 -3.06
C GLU A 91 12.45 12.63 -2.49
N VAL A 92 13.29 13.33 -1.74
CA VAL A 92 12.92 14.58 -1.08
C VAL A 92 14.02 15.59 -1.31
N ASP A 93 13.64 16.72 -1.88
CA ASP A 93 14.53 17.84 -2.15
C ASP A 93 14.84 18.65 -0.88
N GLU A 94 15.78 19.60 -0.99
CA GLU A 94 16.15 20.50 0.10
C GLU A 94 14.99 21.37 0.61
N GLN A 95 14.00 21.66 -0.25
CA GLN A 95 12.76 22.36 0.10
C GLN A 95 11.67 21.43 0.66
N TYR A 96 11.98 20.16 0.90
CA TYR A 96 11.05 19.11 1.35
C TYR A 96 9.92 18.79 0.36
N ASN A 97 10.11 19.11 -0.92
CA ASN A 97 9.25 18.63 -2.00
C ASN A 97 9.53 17.15 -2.24
N THR A 98 8.46 16.36 -2.44
CA THR A 98 8.56 14.90 -2.58
C THR A 98 8.29 14.48 -4.01
N THR A 99 9.23 13.76 -4.61
CA THR A 99 9.07 13.13 -5.92
C THR A 99 8.97 11.63 -5.74
N VAL A 100 8.01 10.99 -6.41
CA VAL A 100 7.74 9.56 -6.28
C VAL A 100 8.00 8.90 -7.63
N ASP A 101 8.83 7.86 -7.62
CA ASP A 101 9.03 7.01 -8.79
C ASP A 101 7.86 6.02 -8.93
N PHE A 102 6.92 6.34 -9.82
CA PHE A 102 5.74 5.53 -10.08
C PHE A 102 6.05 4.28 -10.91
N GLU A 103 7.12 4.25 -11.69
CA GLU A 103 7.45 3.07 -12.52
C GLU A 103 7.88 1.89 -11.65
N ARG A 104 8.61 2.19 -10.56
CA ARG A 104 9.10 1.17 -9.61
C ARG A 104 8.16 0.91 -8.44
N LEU A 105 7.08 1.68 -8.32
CA LEU A 105 6.15 1.58 -7.19
C LEU A 105 5.41 0.25 -7.19
N LEU A 106 5.45 -0.45 -6.05
CA LEU A 106 4.76 -1.72 -5.87
C LEU A 106 3.36 -1.50 -5.27
N CYS A 107 2.32 -1.83 -6.04
CA CYS A 107 0.93 -1.82 -5.61
C CYS A 107 0.46 -3.16 -5.00
N ALA A 108 1.20 -4.24 -5.27
CA ALA A 108 0.99 -5.56 -4.72
C ALA A 108 2.33 -6.24 -4.51
N SER A 109 2.42 -7.11 -3.51
CA SER A 109 3.57 -7.96 -3.31
C SER A 109 3.15 -9.32 -2.75
N GLY A 110 3.83 -10.36 -3.18
CA GLY A 110 3.62 -11.70 -2.66
C GLY A 110 4.22 -12.79 -3.54
N PRO A 111 4.07 -14.06 -3.12
CA PRO A 111 4.80 -15.18 -3.71
C PRO A 111 4.24 -15.68 -5.05
N LEU A 112 3.09 -15.19 -5.51
CA LEU A 112 2.54 -15.64 -6.80
C LEU A 112 3.33 -15.05 -7.97
N TYR A 113 3.41 -15.79 -9.07
CA TYR A 113 4.01 -15.27 -10.29
C TYR A 113 3.25 -14.07 -10.85
N THR A 114 3.97 -13.09 -11.40
CA THR A 114 3.39 -11.91 -12.03
C THR A 114 2.67 -12.28 -13.32
N PRO A 115 1.41 -11.87 -13.53
CA PRO A 115 0.68 -12.13 -14.77
C PRO A 115 1.25 -11.31 -15.94
N LYS A 116 1.24 -11.88 -17.15
CA LYS A 116 1.56 -11.18 -18.40
C LYS A 116 0.30 -10.50 -18.96
N VAL A 117 0.27 -9.19 -18.83
CA VAL A 117 -0.81 -8.33 -19.34
C VAL A 117 -0.20 -7.18 -20.11
N GLY A 118 -0.70 -6.93 -21.32
CA GLY A 118 -0.44 -5.73 -22.11
C GLY A 118 -1.55 -4.69 -21.93
N VAL A 119 -1.22 -3.42 -22.11
CA VAL A 119 -2.19 -2.31 -22.06
C VAL A 119 -2.02 -1.45 -23.29
N SER A 120 -3.12 -1.16 -23.96
CA SER A 120 -3.19 -0.12 -24.98
C SER A 120 -4.26 0.90 -24.66
N TYR A 121 -4.05 2.14 -25.09
CA TYR A 121 -5.01 3.23 -24.92
C TYR A 121 -5.57 3.69 -26.27
N ASN A 122 -6.89 3.60 -26.42
CA ASN A 122 -7.57 4.10 -27.61
C ASN A 122 -8.10 5.52 -27.36
N GLU A 123 -7.44 6.53 -27.94
CA GLU A 123 -7.82 7.95 -27.81
C GLU A 123 -9.24 8.23 -28.31
N SER A 124 -9.64 7.61 -29.43
CA SER A 124 -10.94 7.84 -30.07
C SER A 124 -12.13 7.47 -29.17
N ASN A 125 -11.98 6.39 -28.40
CA ASN A 125 -13.03 5.87 -27.53
C ASN A 125 -12.79 6.20 -26.05
N LYS A 126 -11.63 6.79 -25.71
CA LYS A 126 -11.15 7.00 -24.34
C LYS A 126 -11.19 5.73 -23.48
N THR A 127 -10.81 4.60 -24.08
CA THR A 127 -10.86 3.28 -23.43
C THR A 127 -9.47 2.67 -23.30
N TYR A 128 -9.19 2.08 -22.14
CA TYR A 128 -8.04 1.19 -21.95
C TYR A 128 -8.42 -0.24 -22.35
N ALA A 129 -7.63 -0.85 -23.21
CA ALA A 129 -7.74 -2.26 -23.56
C ALA A 129 -6.61 -3.04 -22.89
N PHE A 130 -6.98 -4.08 -22.14
CA PHE A 130 -6.06 -4.98 -21.46
C PHE A 130 -6.02 -6.30 -22.21
N SER A 131 -4.88 -6.65 -22.78
CA SER A 131 -4.65 -7.94 -23.44
C SER A 131 -3.96 -8.89 -22.49
N GLN A 132 -4.67 -9.91 -22.03
CA GLN A 132 -4.13 -10.92 -21.12
C GLN A 132 -3.71 -12.18 -21.88
N GLU A 133 -2.46 -12.61 -21.67
CA GLU A 133 -1.97 -13.90 -22.17
C GLU A 133 -2.28 -15.01 -21.17
N MET A 134 -2.65 -16.19 -21.69
CA MET A 134 -2.84 -17.39 -20.87
C MET A 134 -1.48 -17.84 -20.29
N GLN A 135 -1.43 -18.03 -18.98
CA GLN A 135 -0.25 -18.54 -18.29
C GLN A 135 -0.65 -19.69 -17.37
N ASP A 136 -0.64 -20.89 -17.92
CA ASP A 136 -0.87 -22.14 -17.19
C ASP A 136 0.45 -22.87 -17.00
N ASP A 137 1.24 -22.39 -16.04
CA ASP A 137 2.32 -23.19 -15.48
C ASP A 137 1.76 -23.96 -14.27
N GLU A 138 1.02 -25.05 -14.54
CA GLU A 138 0.41 -25.92 -13.51
C GLU A 138 1.44 -26.61 -12.59
N GLY A 139 2.74 -26.56 -12.93
CA GLY A 139 3.79 -27.34 -12.26
C GLY A 139 4.27 -26.80 -10.90
N ASP A 140 4.27 -25.47 -10.69
CA ASP A 140 5.02 -24.86 -9.57
C ASP A 140 4.15 -24.45 -8.35
N GLY A 141 2.82 -24.57 -8.44
CA GLY A 141 1.90 -24.28 -7.32
C GLY A 141 1.75 -22.80 -6.92
N PHE A 142 2.55 -21.90 -7.51
CA PHE A 142 2.47 -20.44 -7.34
C PHE A 142 1.81 -19.71 -8.53
N SER A 143 1.19 -20.49 -9.43
CA SER A 143 0.39 -20.06 -10.57
C SER A 143 -0.76 -21.03 -10.75
N CYS A 144 -1.95 -20.66 -10.30
CA CYS A 144 -3.15 -21.46 -10.55
C CYS A 144 -3.99 -20.85 -11.66
N ALA A 145 -4.59 -21.69 -12.50
CA ALA A 145 -5.53 -21.30 -13.56
C ALA A 145 -6.67 -20.38 -13.04
N ASN A 146 -7.14 -20.65 -11.82
CA ASN A 146 -8.24 -19.94 -11.16
C ASN A 146 -7.81 -18.63 -10.44
N ASP A 147 -6.54 -18.22 -10.57
CA ASP A 147 -6.08 -16.98 -9.97
C ASP A 147 -6.73 -15.78 -10.66
N LYS A 148 -7.15 -14.78 -9.89
CA LYS A 148 -7.82 -13.59 -10.40
C LYS A 148 -6.79 -12.53 -10.75
N VAL A 149 -6.82 -12.04 -11.98
CA VAL A 149 -5.94 -10.96 -12.43
C VAL A 149 -6.63 -9.61 -12.25
N TYR A 150 -5.87 -8.63 -11.78
CA TYR A 150 -6.33 -7.27 -11.57
C TYR A 150 -5.41 -6.29 -12.29
N ALA A 151 -6.03 -5.22 -12.80
CA ALA A 151 -5.34 -4.01 -13.21
C ALA A 151 -5.73 -2.86 -12.27
N ALA A 152 -4.75 -2.13 -11.77
CA ALA A 152 -4.93 -0.93 -10.98
C ALA A 152 -4.50 0.28 -11.81
N LEU A 153 -5.44 1.19 -12.06
CA LEU A 153 -5.20 2.48 -12.67
C LEU A 153 -5.03 3.52 -11.56
N TYR A 154 -3.93 4.25 -11.58
CA TYR A 154 -3.61 5.32 -10.64
C TYR A 154 -3.40 6.63 -11.38
N GLU A 155 -4.23 7.63 -11.12
CA GLU A 155 -4.06 8.96 -11.70
C GLU A 155 -3.37 9.90 -10.71
N THR A 156 -2.26 10.52 -11.15
CA THR A 156 -1.43 11.36 -10.26
C THR A 156 -2.02 12.74 -9.99
N ALA A 157 -2.79 13.32 -10.93
CA ALA A 157 -3.36 14.67 -10.77
C ALA A 157 -4.49 14.69 -9.72
N LEU A 158 -5.51 13.86 -9.90
CA LEU A 158 -6.65 13.77 -8.98
C LEU A 158 -6.39 12.86 -7.78
N ASN A 159 -5.28 12.12 -7.79
CA ASN A 159 -4.95 11.08 -6.80
C ASN A 159 -6.11 10.09 -6.63
N GLN A 160 -6.67 9.66 -7.75
CA GLN A 160 -7.77 8.70 -7.80
C GLN A 160 -7.29 7.36 -8.31
N THR A 161 -7.99 6.30 -7.89
CA THR A 161 -7.59 4.93 -8.16
C THR A 161 -8.79 4.14 -8.62
N ARG A 162 -8.59 3.32 -9.65
CA ARG A 162 -9.62 2.42 -10.16
C ARG A 162 -9.02 1.03 -10.25
N LEU A 163 -9.63 0.11 -9.52
CA LEU A 163 -9.29 -1.30 -9.59
C LEU A 163 -10.24 -1.99 -10.58
N VAL A 164 -9.66 -2.59 -11.60
CA VAL A 164 -10.35 -3.36 -12.63
C VAL A 164 -10.07 -4.84 -12.39
N THR A 165 -11.13 -5.64 -12.33
CA THR A 165 -11.05 -7.11 -12.43
C THR A 165 -10.92 -7.49 -13.90
N LEU A 166 -9.83 -8.14 -14.26
CA LEU A 166 -9.67 -8.75 -15.58
C LEU A 166 -10.28 -10.17 -15.54
N ARG A 167 -9.64 -11.13 -16.21
CA ARG A 167 -10.08 -12.51 -16.26
C ARG A 167 -9.32 -13.37 -15.24
N GLU A 168 -9.70 -14.63 -15.17
CA GLU A 168 -8.90 -15.64 -14.49
C GLU A 168 -7.60 -15.87 -15.26
N ARG A 169 -6.56 -16.37 -14.60
CA ARG A 169 -5.22 -16.52 -15.17
C ARG A 169 -5.17 -17.44 -16.40
N ALA A 170 -5.99 -18.50 -16.42
CA ALA A 170 -6.15 -19.38 -17.58
C ALA A 170 -6.94 -18.74 -18.73
N GLY A 171 -7.62 -17.62 -18.50
CA GLY A 171 -8.40 -16.92 -19.51
C GLY A 171 -7.52 -16.01 -20.36
N SER A 172 -7.31 -16.37 -21.63
CA SER A 172 -6.79 -15.42 -22.63
C SER A 172 -7.89 -14.44 -23.07
N GLY A 173 -7.49 -13.21 -23.38
CA GLY A 173 -8.28 -12.28 -24.17
C GLY A 173 -8.38 -10.87 -23.62
N ASP A 174 -9.17 -10.06 -24.30
CA ASP A 174 -9.17 -8.62 -24.10
C ASP A 174 -10.29 -8.16 -23.16
N THR A 175 -9.97 -7.17 -22.33
CA THR A 175 -10.93 -6.48 -21.48
C THR A 175 -10.81 -4.99 -21.75
N SER A 176 -11.87 -4.34 -22.21
CA SER A 176 -11.91 -2.90 -22.36
C SER A 176 -12.54 -2.23 -21.14
N VAL A 177 -12.00 -1.06 -20.77
CA VAL A 177 -12.48 -0.26 -19.65
C VAL A 177 -12.50 1.20 -20.04
N ASP A 178 -13.67 1.83 -19.90
CA ASP A 178 -13.85 3.25 -20.16
C ASP A 178 -13.17 4.08 -19.09
N LEU A 179 -12.40 5.09 -19.48
CA LEU A 179 -11.78 6.04 -18.56
C LEU A 179 -12.84 7.06 -18.10
N PRO A 180 -12.92 7.41 -16.79
CA PRO A 180 -13.76 8.52 -16.35
C PRO A 180 -13.37 9.82 -17.06
N GLU A 181 -14.36 10.68 -17.36
CA GLU A 181 -14.13 11.89 -18.16
C GLU A 181 -13.13 12.88 -17.54
N ASP A 182 -13.03 12.89 -16.21
CA ASP A 182 -12.18 13.83 -15.47
C ASP A 182 -10.70 13.45 -15.48
N TRP A 183 -10.34 12.27 -15.98
CA TRP A 183 -8.98 11.74 -15.88
C TRP A 183 -8.11 12.13 -17.07
N ASP A 184 -6.88 12.56 -16.78
CA ASP A 184 -5.88 12.87 -17.80
C ASP A 184 -5.07 11.61 -18.16
N PRO A 185 -5.19 11.06 -19.40
CA PRO A 185 -4.55 9.80 -19.78
C PRO A 185 -3.01 9.85 -19.71
N THR A 186 -2.42 11.05 -19.83
CA THR A 186 -0.95 11.23 -19.74
C THR A 186 -0.41 11.07 -18.31
N LYS A 187 -1.29 11.15 -17.31
CA LYS A 187 -0.96 11.10 -15.88
C LYS A 187 -1.44 9.82 -15.19
N VAL A 188 -1.87 8.83 -15.98
CA VAL A 188 -2.34 7.53 -15.50
C VAL A 188 -1.19 6.53 -15.53
N HIS A 189 -0.94 5.90 -14.39
CA HIS A 189 -0.06 4.74 -14.27
C HIS A 189 -0.91 3.47 -14.13
N VAL A 190 -0.49 2.41 -14.81
CA VAL A 190 -1.20 1.13 -14.80
C VAL A 190 -0.32 0.06 -14.18
N TYR A 191 -0.86 -0.66 -13.20
CA TYR A 191 -0.20 -1.78 -12.55
C TYR A 191 -1.03 -3.04 -12.70
N CYS A 192 -0.40 -4.16 -13.04
CA CYS A 192 -1.06 -5.47 -13.02
C CYS A 192 -0.52 -6.34 -11.89
N PHE A 193 -1.40 -7.14 -11.30
CA PHE A 193 -1.05 -8.17 -10.32
C PHE A 193 -2.15 -9.22 -10.29
N ALA A 194 -1.84 -10.37 -9.71
CA ALA A 194 -2.80 -11.45 -9.52
C ALA A 194 -3.02 -11.72 -8.03
N THR A 195 -4.17 -12.30 -7.71
CA THR A 195 -4.44 -12.86 -6.39
C THR A 195 -4.93 -14.28 -6.51
N SER A 196 -4.66 -15.11 -5.50
CA SER A 196 -5.20 -16.47 -5.47
C SER A 196 -6.73 -16.47 -5.48
N LYS A 197 -7.36 -17.58 -5.89
CA LYS A 197 -8.83 -17.76 -5.86
C LYS A 197 -9.46 -17.36 -4.52
N ASN A 198 -8.77 -17.68 -3.42
CA ASN A 198 -9.21 -17.39 -2.05
C ASN A 198 -8.88 -15.96 -1.58
N GLY A 199 -8.18 -15.17 -2.41
CA GLY A 199 -7.75 -13.81 -2.11
C GLY A 199 -6.74 -13.70 -0.98
N ARG A 200 -6.05 -14.80 -0.64
CA ARG A 200 -5.12 -14.86 0.51
C ARG A 200 -3.65 -14.66 0.14
N MET A 201 -3.33 -14.76 -1.14
CA MET A 201 -1.99 -14.56 -1.68
C MET A 201 -2.10 -13.61 -2.87
N ALA A 202 -1.06 -12.79 -3.06
CA ALA A 202 -0.93 -11.88 -4.19
C ALA A 202 0.39 -12.16 -4.92
N SER A 203 0.50 -11.68 -6.16
CA SER A 203 1.76 -11.55 -6.88
C SER A 203 2.38 -10.20 -6.60
N ASP A 204 3.67 -10.06 -6.93
CA ASP A 204 4.24 -8.73 -7.14
C ASP A 204 3.49 -8.00 -8.25
N SER A 205 3.39 -6.68 -8.13
CA SER A 205 2.79 -5.82 -9.15
C SER A 205 3.82 -5.41 -10.20
N ARG A 206 3.40 -5.34 -11.46
CA ARG A 206 4.21 -4.85 -12.56
C ARG A 206 3.60 -3.59 -13.16
N HIS A 207 4.41 -2.54 -13.34
CA HIS A 207 4.02 -1.36 -14.10
C HIS A 207 3.94 -1.70 -15.59
N LEU A 208 2.86 -1.30 -16.24
CA LEU A 208 2.62 -1.53 -17.66
C LEU A 208 2.83 -0.24 -18.43
N ALA A 209 3.66 -0.32 -19.48
CA ALA A 209 3.78 0.75 -20.45
C ALA A 209 2.50 0.77 -21.30
N ILE A 210 1.85 1.92 -21.37
CA ILE A 210 0.67 2.12 -22.20
C ILE A 210 1.15 2.27 -23.65
N ALA A 211 0.70 1.37 -24.52
CA ALA A 211 0.95 1.39 -25.96
C ALA A 211 -0.15 2.14 -26.73
#